data_AF-A0A830EGZ3-F1
#
_entry.id   AF-A0A830EGZ3-F1
#
_cell.length_a   1.000
_cell.length_b   1.000
_cell.length_c   1.000
_cell.angle_alpha   90.00
_cell.angle_beta   90.00
_cell.angle_gamma   90.00
#
_symmetry.space_group_name_H-M   'P 1'
#
loop_
_entity.id
_entity.type
_entity.pdbx_description
1 polymer ?
#
loop_
_entity_poly.entity_id
_entity_poly.type
_entity_poly.pdbx_seq_one_letter_code
_entity_poly.pdbx_strand_id
1 'polypeptide(L)'
;MASPETVGPAAGGAKDLANFRENVANGYTPQPAAISDEGLFYDYHFETGTRTESDALFAPRYAAAVSDHPISGETERYLSVGLDSTLSVDEFERPRLNLVAVLDVSGSMDSAFDAYYYDEHGRKCEAEDDAATKLDAATQSLCALTEQLHAEDRLGVVLYRLPLYLAQTIGGPELCR
;
A
#
# COMPACT_ATOMS: atom_id res chain seq x y z
N MET A 1 28.11 3.46 17.37
CA MET A 1 27.03 2.77 18.11
C MET A 1 25.84 2.77 17.18
N ALA A 2 25.24 1.62 16.91
CA ALA A 2 24.03 1.55 16.08
C ALA A 2 22.92 2.30 16.83
N SER A 3 22.26 3.24 16.14
CA SER A 3 21.03 3.85 16.66
C SER A 3 20.03 2.73 16.95
N PRO A 4 19.30 2.75 18.08
CA PRO A 4 18.28 1.75 18.33
C PRO A 4 17.28 1.78 17.17
N GLU A 5 17.11 0.65 16.49
CA GLU A 5 16.14 0.53 15.41
C GLU A 5 14.75 0.78 16.01
N THR A 6 14.08 1.84 15.56
CA THR A 6 12.74 2.21 16.01
C THR A 6 11.74 1.91 14.92
N VAL A 7 10.61 1.33 15.29
CA VAL A 7 9.51 1.06 14.36
C VAL A 7 8.76 2.37 14.07
N GLY A 8 8.98 2.92 12.89
CA GLY A 8 8.12 3.94 12.30
C GLY A 8 7.13 3.27 11.36
N PRO A 9 5.85 3.08 11.74
CA PRO A 9 4.87 2.51 10.83
C PRO A 9 4.67 3.47 9.65
N ALA A 10 5.00 3.01 8.44
CA ALA A 10 4.68 3.76 7.24
C ALA A 10 3.15 3.76 7.02
N ALA A 11 2.59 4.89 6.61
CA ALA A 11 1.20 4.95 6.20
C ALA A 11 0.97 4.00 5.01
N GLY A 12 -0.04 3.13 5.11
CA GLY A 12 -0.49 2.29 4.01
C GLY A 12 -1.27 3.08 2.97
N GLY A 13 -1.13 2.73 1.69
CA GLY A 13 -1.82 3.37 0.56
C GLY A 13 -1.50 2.67 -0.75
N ALA A 14 -2.23 3.01 -1.82
CA ALA A 14 -1.96 2.51 -3.16
C ALA A 14 -0.63 3.07 -3.68
N LYS A 15 0.35 2.19 -3.93
CA LYS A 15 1.71 2.55 -4.35
C LYS A 15 1.86 2.28 -5.84
N ASP A 16 1.30 3.16 -6.67
CA ASP A 16 1.20 2.93 -8.12
C ASP A 16 2.53 3.17 -8.89
N LEU A 17 3.58 3.62 -8.19
CA LEU A 17 4.87 3.91 -8.82
C LEU A 17 5.56 2.64 -9.36
N ALA A 18 5.28 1.47 -8.80
CA ALA A 18 5.81 0.20 -9.30
C ALA A 18 5.26 -0.11 -10.70
N ASN A 19 3.94 0.05 -10.90
CA ASN A 19 3.29 -0.14 -12.19
C ASN A 19 3.78 0.89 -13.22
N PHE A 20 3.94 2.15 -12.80
CA PHE A 20 4.57 3.19 -13.64
C PHE A 20 5.96 2.77 -14.15
N ARG A 21 6.84 2.32 -13.25
CA ARG A 21 8.20 1.90 -13.59
C ARG A 21 8.22 0.68 -14.50
N GLU A 22 7.34 -0.28 -14.26
CA GLU A 22 7.20 -1.48 -15.09
C GLU A 22 6.73 -1.13 -16.50
N ASN A 23 5.76 -0.23 -16.65
CA ASN A 23 5.33 0.26 -17.96
C ASN A 23 6.46 0.92 -18.74
N VAL A 24 7.27 1.76 -18.07
CA VAL A 24 8.47 2.37 -18.69
C VAL A 24 9.49 1.30 -19.09
N ALA A 25 9.75 0.31 -18.24
CA ALA A 25 10.68 -0.78 -18.52
C ALA A 25 10.24 -1.64 -19.73
N ASN A 26 8.93 -1.80 -19.91
CA ASN A 26 8.33 -2.50 -21.06
C ASN A 26 8.19 -1.61 -22.32
N GLY A 27 8.67 -0.36 -22.29
CA GLY A 27 8.66 0.55 -23.42
C GLY A 27 7.32 1.24 -23.68
N TYR A 28 6.38 1.16 -22.73
CA TYR A 28 5.09 1.85 -22.82
C TYR A 28 5.19 3.29 -22.31
N THR A 29 4.38 4.18 -22.88
CA THR A 29 4.29 5.57 -22.42
C THR A 29 3.24 5.67 -21.30
N PRO A 30 3.63 5.91 -20.03
CA PRO A 30 2.68 6.06 -18.94
C PRO A 30 1.89 7.37 -19.07
N GLN A 31 0.64 7.35 -18.60
CA GLN A 31 -0.18 8.55 -18.52
C GLN A 31 0.36 9.51 -17.46
N PRO A 32 0.19 10.84 -17.60
CA PRO A 32 0.63 11.79 -16.57
C PRO A 32 0.02 11.50 -15.18
N ALA A 33 -1.20 10.97 -15.13
CA ALA A 33 -1.88 10.58 -13.90
C ALA A 33 -1.36 9.26 -13.27
N ALA A 34 -0.45 8.54 -13.94
CA ALA A 34 0.13 7.30 -13.43
C ALA A 34 1.21 7.52 -12.36
N ILE A 35 1.67 8.77 -12.17
CA ILE A 35 2.49 9.16 -11.01
C ILE A 35 1.56 9.84 -10.02
N SER A 36 1.29 9.18 -8.89
CA SER A 36 0.69 9.85 -7.75
C SER A 36 1.78 10.56 -6.93
N ASP A 37 1.46 11.73 -6.39
CA ASP A 37 2.34 12.46 -5.48
C ASP A 37 2.70 11.57 -4.28
N GLU A 38 1.71 10.87 -3.72
CA GLU A 38 1.90 9.95 -2.60
C GLU A 38 2.85 8.79 -2.95
N GLY A 39 2.70 8.22 -4.15
CA GLY A 39 3.55 7.13 -4.63
C GLY A 39 4.99 7.57 -4.85
N LEU A 40 5.19 8.80 -5.36
CA LEU A 40 6.52 9.38 -5.51
C LEU A 40 7.17 9.62 -4.15
N PHE A 41 6.47 10.29 -3.22
CA PHE A 41 7.01 10.60 -1.90
C PHE A 41 7.26 9.37 -1.04
N TYR A 42 6.55 8.26 -1.27
CA TYR A 42 6.74 7.02 -0.51
C TYR A 42 8.16 6.45 -0.62
N ASP A 43 8.81 6.61 -1.77
CA ASP A 43 10.17 6.12 -2.00
C ASP A 43 11.24 7.01 -1.38
N TYR A 44 10.87 8.22 -0.92
CA TYR A 44 11.79 9.14 -0.27
C TYR A 44 11.62 9.09 1.24
N HIS A 45 12.74 8.82 1.93
CA HIS A 45 12.81 9.00 3.36
C HIS A 45 13.30 10.42 3.66
N PHE A 46 12.48 11.20 4.36
CA PHE A 46 12.87 12.49 4.87
C PHE A 46 13.35 12.35 6.32
N GLU A 47 14.55 12.83 6.62
CA GLU A 47 15.04 12.85 8.00
C GLU A 47 14.28 13.90 8.83
N THR A 48 13.31 13.46 9.63
CA THR A 48 12.49 14.36 10.46
C THR A 48 13.16 14.79 11.77
N GLY A 49 14.33 15.41 11.73
CA GLY A 49 14.95 15.99 12.94
C GLY A 49 15.31 14.97 14.02
N THR A 50 15.78 15.45 15.17
CA THR A 50 16.24 14.61 16.30
C THR A 50 15.10 14.21 17.22
N ARG A 51 15.19 13.01 17.77
CA ARG A 51 14.24 12.50 18.76
C ARG A 51 14.24 13.36 20.02
N THR A 52 13.04 13.64 20.51
CA THR A 52 12.85 14.22 21.84
C THR A 52 12.80 13.10 22.87
N GLU A 53 13.59 13.19 23.95
CA GLU A 53 13.44 12.24 25.07
C GLU A 53 12.06 12.41 25.70
N SER A 54 11.34 11.30 25.82
CA SER A 54 9.97 11.28 26.33
C SER A 54 9.64 9.89 26.88
N ASP A 55 8.87 9.86 27.96
CA ASP A 55 8.29 8.65 28.54
C ASP A 55 6.92 8.29 27.91
N ALA A 56 6.44 9.09 26.94
CA ALA A 56 5.18 8.85 26.26
C ALA A 56 5.30 7.73 25.20
N LEU A 57 4.21 7.01 24.94
CA LEU A 57 4.15 5.94 23.93
C LEU A 57 4.52 6.43 22.52
N PHE A 58 4.16 7.67 22.21
CA PHE A 58 4.49 8.37 20.98
C PHE A 58 5.07 9.74 21.31
N ALA A 59 6.25 10.03 20.78
CA ALA A 59 6.90 11.32 20.90
C ALA A 59 6.99 11.98 19.52
N PRO A 60 6.48 13.21 19.34
CA PRO A 60 6.60 13.88 18.07
C PRO A 60 8.03 14.39 17.85
N ARG A 61 8.48 14.29 16.59
CA ARG A 61 9.71 14.88 16.07
C ARG A 61 9.35 15.87 14.98
N TYR A 62 10.08 16.97 14.92
CA TYR A 62 9.79 18.07 14.01
C TYR A 62 11.05 18.43 13.23
N ALA A 63 10.90 18.68 11.93
CA ALA A 63 11.90 19.34 11.11
C ALA A 63 11.22 20.41 10.26
N ALA A 64 11.86 21.57 10.15
CA ALA A 64 11.37 22.66 9.31
C ALA A 64 12.42 23.00 8.25
N ALA A 65 11.96 23.27 7.04
CA ALA A 65 12.80 23.70 5.93
C ALA A 65 12.15 24.87 5.19
N VAL A 66 12.97 25.73 4.59
CA VAL A 66 12.52 26.83 3.74
C VAL A 66 13.28 26.72 2.43
N SER A 67 12.56 26.76 1.31
CA SER A 67 13.13 26.74 -0.03
C SER A 67 12.30 27.65 -0.92
N ASP A 68 12.90 28.19 -1.98
CA ASP A 68 12.14 28.87 -3.01
C ASP A 68 11.66 27.86 -4.06
N HIS A 69 10.44 28.04 -4.54
CA HIS A 69 9.84 27.19 -5.56
C HIS A 69 10.64 27.33 -6.86
N PRO A 70 11.14 26.23 -7.47
CA PRO A 70 12.08 26.31 -8.60
C PRO A 70 11.51 26.95 -9.88
N ILE A 71 10.18 26.92 -10.06
CA ILE A 71 9.48 27.55 -11.19
C ILE A 71 8.94 28.96 -10.87
N SER A 72 8.14 29.14 -9.81
CA SER A 72 7.51 30.43 -9.49
C SER A 72 8.43 31.39 -8.72
N GLY A 73 9.46 30.90 -8.05
CA GLY A 73 10.35 31.70 -7.18
C GLY A 73 9.71 32.13 -5.86
N GLU A 74 8.52 31.63 -5.52
CA GLU A 74 7.86 31.92 -4.26
C GLU A 74 8.54 31.18 -3.10
N THR A 75 8.68 31.84 -1.94
CA THR A 75 9.27 31.20 -0.75
C THR A 75 8.27 30.23 -0.11
N GLU A 76 8.67 28.96 -0.04
CA GLU A 76 7.91 27.87 0.54
C GLU A 76 8.45 27.46 1.90
N ARG A 77 7.57 26.99 2.78
CA ARG A 77 7.91 26.52 4.13
C ARG A 77 7.38 25.12 4.32
N TYR A 78 8.26 24.22 4.70
CA TYR A 78 7.97 22.82 4.90
C TYR A 78 8.08 22.49 6.38
N LEU A 79 7.13 21.70 6.89
CA LEU A 79 7.16 21.12 8.22
C LEU A 79 6.97 19.62 8.08
N SER A 80 7.98 18.86 8.49
CA SER A 80 7.88 17.42 8.65
C SER A 80 7.60 17.11 10.12
N VAL A 81 6.59 16.28 10.35
CA VAL A 81 6.22 15.78 11.68
C VAL A 81 6.30 14.27 11.64
N GLY A 82 7.19 13.70 12.44
CA GLY A 82 7.28 12.26 12.66
C GLY A 82 6.74 11.91 14.04
N LEU A 83 6.30 10.67 14.21
CA LEU A 83 5.94 10.11 15.50
C LEU A 83 6.86 8.92 15.75
N ASP A 84 7.78 9.08 16.69
CA ASP A 84 8.60 7.97 17.14
C ASP A 84 7.86 7.25 18.28
N SER A 85 7.78 5.93 18.20
CA SER A 85 7.39 5.15 19.36
C SER A 85 8.57 4.95 20.30
N THR A 86 8.31 4.98 21.61
CA THR A 86 9.27 4.58 22.63
C THR A 86 9.37 3.06 22.80
N LEU A 87 8.53 2.29 22.11
CA LEU A 87 8.56 0.83 22.10
C LEU A 87 9.86 0.33 21.45
N SER A 88 10.58 -0.53 22.15
CA SER A 88 11.68 -1.28 21.54
C SER A 88 11.12 -2.34 20.59
N VAL A 89 11.86 -2.66 19.53
CA VAL A 89 11.48 -3.71 18.55
C VAL A 89 11.30 -5.05 19.27
N ASP A 90 12.12 -5.31 20.30
CA ASP A 90 12.11 -6.56 21.06
C ASP A 90 10.90 -6.68 22.02
N GLU A 91 10.33 -5.55 22.45
CA GLU A 91 9.12 -5.51 23.32
C GLU A 91 7.82 -5.37 22.52
N PHE A 92 7.91 -5.11 21.21
CA PHE A 92 6.74 -4.95 20.37
C PHE A 92 6.11 -6.32 20.06
N GLU A 93 5.08 -6.69 20.82
CA GLU A 93 4.24 -7.83 20.50
C GLU A 93 3.05 -7.39 19.64
N ARG A 94 2.95 -7.95 18.42
CA ARG A 94 1.82 -7.67 17.51
C ARG A 94 0.51 -8.11 18.18
N PRO A 95 -0.47 -7.21 18.37
CA PRO A 95 -1.78 -7.59 18.89
C PRO A 95 -2.49 -8.60 17.98
N ARG A 96 -3.37 -9.41 18.56
CA ARG A 96 -4.23 -10.33 17.80
C ARG A 96 -5.06 -9.57 16.77
N LEU A 97 -4.94 -9.96 15.50
CA LEU A 97 -5.68 -9.33 14.41
C LEU A 97 -7.05 -9.99 14.23
N ASN A 98 -8.08 -9.18 14.07
CA ASN A 98 -9.38 -9.60 13.53
C ASN A 98 -9.55 -8.93 12.17
N LEU A 99 -9.46 -9.69 11.09
CA LEU A 99 -9.53 -9.20 9.71
C LEU A 99 -10.82 -9.69 9.04
N VAL A 100 -11.51 -8.79 8.34
CA VAL A 100 -12.63 -9.15 7.47
C VAL A 100 -12.32 -8.71 6.05
N ALA A 101 -12.23 -9.66 5.13
CA ALA A 101 -12.09 -9.41 3.70
C ALA A 101 -13.46 -9.51 3.03
N VAL A 102 -13.83 -8.48 2.26
CA VAL A 102 -15.04 -8.51 1.43
C VAL A 102 -14.59 -8.68 -0.01
N LEU A 103 -14.90 -9.83 -0.61
CA LEU A 103 -14.53 -10.18 -1.97
C LEU A 103 -15.74 -9.98 -2.88
N ASP A 104 -15.66 -9.02 -3.80
CA ASP A 104 -16.64 -8.90 -4.88
C ASP A 104 -16.53 -10.12 -5.79
N VAL A 105 -17.67 -10.73 -6.11
CA VAL A 105 -17.78 -11.82 -7.08
C VAL A 105 -18.80 -11.45 -8.16
N SER A 106 -19.01 -10.16 -8.43
CA SER A 106 -19.84 -9.67 -9.53
C SER A 106 -19.35 -10.15 -10.90
N GLY A 107 -20.19 -10.09 -11.93
CA GLY A 107 -19.83 -10.60 -13.26
C GLY A 107 -18.62 -9.90 -13.91
N SER A 108 -18.24 -8.70 -13.48
CA SER A 108 -17.00 -8.06 -13.92
C SER A 108 -15.74 -8.69 -13.34
N MET A 109 -15.85 -9.47 -12.26
CA MET A 109 -14.73 -10.17 -11.65
C MET A 109 -14.31 -11.41 -12.46
N ASP A 110 -15.21 -11.93 -13.31
CA ASP A 110 -14.94 -13.03 -14.24
C ASP A 110 -14.19 -12.55 -15.50
N SER A 111 -13.93 -11.24 -15.64
CA SER A 111 -13.14 -10.69 -16.76
C SER A 111 -11.66 -10.61 -16.40
N ALA A 112 -10.80 -10.65 -17.42
CA ALA A 112 -9.42 -10.21 -17.29
C ALA A 112 -9.33 -8.72 -16.92
N PHE A 113 -8.14 -8.26 -16.53
CA PHE A 113 -7.84 -6.83 -16.42
C PHE A 113 -7.89 -6.17 -17.80
N ASP A 114 -8.20 -4.88 -17.82
CA ASP A 114 -8.11 -4.11 -19.06
C ASP A 114 -6.63 -3.97 -19.42
N ALA A 115 -6.17 -4.76 -20.37
CA ALA A 115 -4.81 -4.66 -20.88
C ALA A 115 -4.78 -3.65 -22.03
N TYR A 116 -4.16 -2.50 -21.78
CA TYR A 116 -3.97 -1.50 -22.80
C TYR A 116 -2.68 -0.72 -22.58
N TYR A 117 -2.11 -0.22 -23.66
CA TYR A 117 -0.97 0.68 -23.63
C TYR A 117 -1.23 1.90 -24.51
N TYR A 118 -0.46 2.96 -24.30
CA TYR A 118 -0.46 4.13 -25.17
C TYR A 118 0.75 4.08 -26.10
N ASP A 119 0.51 4.24 -27.41
CA ASP A 119 1.57 4.38 -28.40
C ASP A 119 2.27 5.75 -28.27
N GLU A 120 3.36 5.93 -29.03
CA GLU A 120 4.12 7.19 -29.09
C GLU A 120 3.28 8.41 -29.55
N HIS A 121 2.09 8.16 -30.12
CA HIS A 121 1.14 9.16 -30.57
C HIS A 121 -0.01 9.38 -29.56
N GLY A 122 0.06 8.76 -28.37
CA GLY A 122 -0.94 8.87 -27.32
C GLY A 122 -2.26 8.14 -27.62
N ARG A 123 -2.27 7.19 -28.56
CA ARG A 123 -3.47 6.38 -28.87
C ARG A 123 -3.51 5.15 -27.96
N LYS A 124 -4.68 4.88 -27.38
CA LYS A 124 -4.94 3.66 -26.62
C LYS A 124 -4.96 2.48 -27.57
N CYS A 125 -4.06 1.53 -27.35
CA CYS A 125 -4.02 0.23 -28.02
C CYS A 125 -4.42 -0.83 -27.01
N GLU A 126 -5.44 -1.61 -27.32
CA GLU A 126 -5.81 -2.80 -26.53
C GLU A 126 -4.67 -3.83 -26.71
N ALA A 127 -4.17 -4.35 -25.61
CA ALA A 127 -3.25 -5.48 -25.60
C ALA A 127 -4.06 -6.76 -25.34
N GLU A 128 -3.68 -7.85 -25.99
CA GLU A 128 -4.22 -9.17 -25.63
C GLU A 128 -3.53 -9.61 -24.34
N ASP A 129 -4.31 -9.72 -23.27
CA ASP A 129 -3.89 -10.37 -22.04
C ASP A 129 -4.90 -11.47 -21.70
N ASP A 130 -4.48 -12.71 -21.93
CA ASP A 130 -5.23 -13.93 -21.58
C ASP A 130 -5.01 -14.33 -20.11
N ALA A 131 -4.25 -13.54 -19.34
CA ALA A 131 -3.84 -13.90 -18.00
C ALA A 131 -4.89 -13.53 -16.95
N ALA A 132 -5.42 -14.58 -16.30
CA ALA A 132 -6.13 -14.58 -15.01
C ALA A 132 -7.31 -13.60 -14.86
N THR A 133 -8.45 -14.11 -14.42
CA THR A 133 -9.58 -13.22 -14.10
C THR A 133 -9.24 -12.31 -12.91
N LYS A 134 -9.93 -11.16 -12.81
CA LYS A 134 -9.83 -10.30 -11.61
C LYS A 134 -10.12 -11.08 -10.33
N LEU A 135 -11.02 -12.07 -10.40
CA LEU A 135 -11.33 -12.98 -9.31
C LEU A 135 -10.14 -13.89 -8.95
N ASP A 136 -9.42 -14.42 -9.93
CA ASP A 136 -8.22 -15.23 -9.71
C ASP A 136 -7.13 -14.42 -9.00
N ALA A 137 -6.87 -13.20 -9.48
CA ALA A 137 -5.89 -12.30 -8.86
C ALA A 137 -6.29 -11.89 -7.43
N ALA A 138 -7.58 -11.62 -7.19
CA ALA A 138 -8.09 -11.32 -5.85
C ALA A 138 -7.96 -12.53 -4.91
N THR A 139 -8.24 -13.74 -5.41
CA THR A 139 -8.10 -14.99 -4.65
C THR A 139 -6.64 -15.27 -4.31
N GLN A 140 -5.72 -15.09 -5.27
CA GLN A 140 -4.30 -15.24 -5.04
C GLN A 140 -3.79 -14.24 -3.99
N SER A 141 -4.24 -12.99 -4.06
CA SER A 141 -3.91 -11.96 -3.07
C SER A 141 -4.42 -12.33 -1.68
N LEU A 142 -5.64 -12.91 -1.59
CA LEU A 142 -6.20 -13.36 -0.33
C LEU A 142 -5.45 -14.57 0.24
N CYS A 143 -5.03 -15.53 -0.59
CA CYS A 143 -4.19 -16.64 -0.13
C CYS A 143 -2.81 -16.13 0.34
N ALA A 144 -2.15 -15.24 -0.41
CA ALA A 144 -0.89 -14.63 0.01
C ALA A 144 -1.04 -13.86 1.33
N LEU A 145 -2.17 -13.19 1.55
CA LEU A 145 -2.49 -12.55 2.83
C LEU A 145 -2.61 -13.58 3.96
N THR A 146 -3.23 -14.73 3.72
CA THR A 146 -3.41 -15.76 4.75
C THR A 146 -2.08 -16.36 5.22
N GLU A 147 -1.06 -16.39 4.37
CA GLU A 147 0.30 -16.82 4.73
C GLU A 147 1.00 -15.86 5.71
N GLN A 148 0.53 -14.61 5.79
CA GLN A 148 1.05 -13.60 6.73
C GLN A 148 0.31 -13.58 8.07
N LEU A 149 -0.73 -14.42 8.24
CA LEU A 149 -1.51 -14.48 9.48
C LEU A 149 -0.88 -15.45 10.48
N HIS A 150 -0.87 -15.05 11.76
CA HIS A 150 -0.47 -15.94 12.85
C HIS A 150 -1.62 -16.88 13.23
N ALA A 151 -1.29 -17.98 13.92
CA ALA A 151 -2.29 -18.96 14.38
C ALA A 151 -3.35 -18.37 15.32
N GLU A 152 -3.04 -17.26 16.00
CA GLU A 152 -3.98 -16.56 16.89
C GLU A 152 -4.86 -15.52 16.17
N ASP A 153 -4.56 -15.21 14.92
CA ASP A 153 -5.33 -14.25 14.12
C ASP A 153 -6.64 -14.87 13.65
N ARG A 154 -7.62 -14.00 13.42
CA ARG A 154 -8.96 -14.38 12.98
C ARG A 154 -9.27 -13.73 11.64
N LEU A 155 -9.67 -14.55 10.68
CA LEU A 155 -10.07 -14.11 9.34
C LEU A 155 -11.56 -14.43 9.12
N GLY A 156 -12.29 -13.47 8.57
CA GLY A 156 -13.61 -13.68 7.98
C GLY A 156 -13.61 -13.24 6.52
N VAL A 157 -14.19 -14.04 5.63
CA VAL A 157 -14.33 -13.71 4.21
C VAL A 157 -15.81 -13.63 3.84
N VAL A 158 -16.21 -12.49 3.29
CA VAL A 158 -17.58 -12.20 2.86
C VAL A 158 -17.60 -12.09 1.34
N LEU A 159 -18.42 -12.90 0.68
CA LEU A 159 -18.58 -12.80 -0.77
C LEU A 159 -19.72 -11.82 -1.07
N TYR A 160 -19.39 -10.80 -1.85
CA TYR A 160 -20.33 -9.79 -2.29
C TYR A 160 -20.81 -10.11 -3.71
N ARG A 161 -22.06 -10.55 -3.80
CA ARG A 161 -22.90 -10.53 -5.00
C ARG A 161 -24.28 -10.11 -4.52
N LEU A 162 -25.12 -9.48 -5.34
CA LEU A 162 -26.53 -9.30 -4.94
C LEU A 162 -27.29 -10.59 -5.23
N PRO A 163 -27.89 -11.28 -4.22
CA PRO A 163 -27.85 -11.04 -2.77
C PRO A 163 -26.62 -11.63 -2.06
N LEU A 164 -26.22 -11.02 -0.93
CA LEU A 164 -24.96 -11.28 -0.19
C LEU A 164 -24.84 -12.74 0.29
N TYR A 165 -23.67 -13.37 0.11
CA TYR A 165 -23.37 -14.71 0.63
C TYR A 165 -22.22 -14.65 1.64
N LEU A 166 -22.43 -15.17 2.85
CA LEU A 166 -21.36 -15.32 3.84
C LEU A 166 -20.54 -16.58 3.51
N ALA A 167 -19.25 -16.45 3.20
CA ALA A 167 -18.40 -17.59 2.84
C ALA A 167 -17.65 -18.20 4.02
N GLN A 168 -17.23 -17.41 5.02
CA GLN A 168 -16.55 -17.94 6.19
C GLN A 168 -16.88 -17.15 7.46
N THR A 169 -17.19 -17.85 8.54
CA THR A 169 -17.31 -17.26 9.88
C THR A 169 -15.93 -17.12 10.52
N ILE A 170 -15.76 -16.10 11.35
CA ILE A 170 -14.53 -15.75 12.06
C ILE A 170 -13.93 -16.99 12.75
N GLY A 171 -12.85 -17.54 12.18
CA GLY A 171 -12.17 -18.76 12.60
C GLY A 171 -10.69 -18.75 12.20
N GLY A 172 -9.95 -19.80 12.54
CA GLY A 172 -8.51 -19.91 12.24
C GLY A 172 -8.22 -19.92 10.72
N PRO A 173 -6.96 -19.63 10.31
CA PRO A 173 -6.59 -19.43 8.91
C PRO A 173 -6.48 -20.76 8.15
N GLU A 174 -7.59 -21.33 7.71
CA GLU A 174 -7.63 -22.47 6.76
C GLU A 174 -8.55 -22.15 5.57
N LEU A 175 -8.16 -21.19 4.72
CA LEU A 175 -8.92 -20.83 3.51
C LEU A 175 -8.39 -21.54 2.25
N CYS A 176 -7.09 -21.85 2.17
CA CYS A 176 -6.42 -22.31 0.94
C CYS A 176 -5.71 -23.68 1.09
N ARG A 177 -6.26 -24.62 1.88
CA ARG A 177 -5.78 -26.02 1.96
C ARG A 177 -6.65 -26.97 1.15
#